data_AF-A0A3D1CX64-F1
#
_entry.id   AF-A0A3D1CX64-F1
#
_cell.length_a   1.000
_cell.length_b   1.000
_cell.length_c   1.000
_cell.angle_alpha   90.00
_cell.angle_beta   90.00
_cell.angle_gamma   90.00
#
_symmetry.space_group_name_H-M   'P 1'
#
loop_
_entity.id
_entity.type
_entity.pdbx_description
1 polymer ?
#
loop_
_entity_poly.entity_id
_entity_poly.type
_entity_poly.pdbx_seq_one_letter_code
_entity_poly.pdbx_strand_id
1 'polypeptide(L)'
;MEKIIDPVSKELIKSELTVQKRVRATHKANNEIYVFTAHDSPNLMREVGRLREIAFRYYGGGTGLEADIDKYDTMDIPYRQLIVWDPENEEILGGYRFIYGSDVEFDEQGKPMLATAHLYNFSQQFIDDFLPTTVELGRSFVSLEYQSTLFGRKGIFALDNLWDGLGALTVIDPEIEYFFGKVTMYGTYNKEARNMILYFLNKYFADPLKLVTPIDPLVTGTNGEEMQQLFQGKNFKEDY
;
A
#
# COMPACT_ATOMS: atom_id res chain seq x y z
N MET A 1 0.23 -11.49 21.66
CA MET A 1 0.70 -11.44 20.27
C MET A 1 0.96 -12.87 19.84
N GLU A 2 0.31 -13.32 18.76
CA GLU A 2 0.39 -14.71 18.29
C GLU A 2 1.75 -14.99 17.66
N LYS A 3 2.16 -16.26 17.64
CA LYS A 3 3.34 -16.69 16.88
C LYS A 3 3.04 -16.46 15.39
N ILE A 4 3.94 -15.82 14.65
CA ILE A 4 3.83 -15.72 13.19
C ILE A 4 3.97 -17.13 12.60
N ILE A 5 3.19 -17.43 11.57
CA ILE A 5 3.24 -18.73 10.88
C ILE A 5 4.66 -19.03 10.37
N ASP A 6 4.99 -20.32 10.28
CA ASP A 6 6.26 -20.73 9.69
C ASP A 6 6.26 -20.44 8.16
N PRO A 7 7.44 -20.24 7.53
CA PRO A 7 7.52 -19.94 6.10
C PRO A 7 6.82 -20.99 5.23
N VAL A 8 6.09 -20.53 4.22
CA VAL A 8 5.51 -21.43 3.21
C VAL A 8 6.64 -22.04 2.39
N SER A 9 6.55 -23.33 2.07
CA SER A 9 7.60 -24.01 1.31
C SER A 9 7.80 -23.35 -0.07
N LYS A 10 9.06 -23.19 -0.48
CA LYS A 10 9.42 -22.60 -1.79
C LYS A 10 8.79 -23.34 -2.97
N GLU A 11 8.61 -24.65 -2.87
CA GLU A 11 7.94 -25.45 -3.91
C GLU A 11 6.47 -25.03 -4.11
N LEU A 12 5.71 -24.87 -3.02
CA LEU A 12 4.32 -24.40 -3.07
C LEU A 12 4.23 -22.96 -3.60
N ILE A 13 5.11 -22.06 -3.13
CA ILE A 13 5.19 -20.68 -3.64
C ILE A 13 5.39 -20.69 -5.17
N LYS A 14 6.41 -21.41 -5.64
CA LYS A 14 6.73 -21.49 -7.08
C LYS A 14 5.62 -22.14 -7.91
N SER A 15 4.88 -23.09 -7.33
CA SER A 15 3.76 -23.73 -8.03
C SER A 15 2.63 -22.75 -8.38
N GLU A 16 2.50 -21.64 -7.65
CA GLU A 16 1.49 -20.61 -7.88
C GLU A 16 1.99 -19.43 -8.72
N LEU A 17 3.31 -19.28 -8.90
CA LEU A 17 3.96 -18.26 -9.74
C LEU A 17 3.92 -18.65 -11.24
N THR A 18 2.73 -18.65 -11.82
CA THR A 18 2.53 -19.03 -13.23
C THR A 18 2.80 -17.88 -14.20
N VAL A 19 3.12 -18.21 -15.45
CA VAL A 19 3.38 -17.22 -16.51
C VAL A 19 2.19 -16.27 -16.72
N GLN A 20 0.96 -16.76 -16.55
CA GLN A 20 -0.26 -15.96 -16.69
C GLN A 20 -0.41 -14.88 -15.60
N LYS A 21 0.16 -15.13 -14.41
CA LYS A 21 0.16 -14.18 -13.28
C LYS A 21 1.32 -13.20 -13.36
N ARG A 22 2.32 -13.45 -14.22
CA ARG A 22 3.50 -12.59 -14.36
C ARG A 22 3.15 -11.35 -15.18
N VAL A 23 3.20 -10.20 -14.53
CA VAL A 23 2.95 -8.88 -15.13
C VAL A 23 4.12 -8.47 -16.02
N ARG A 24 5.33 -8.50 -15.47
CA ARG A 24 6.56 -8.10 -16.18
C ARG A 24 7.81 -8.53 -15.42
N ALA A 25 8.96 -8.46 -16.09
CA ALA A 25 10.25 -8.37 -15.43
C ALA A 25 10.56 -6.90 -15.05
N THR A 26 11.28 -6.72 -13.96
CA THR A 26 11.72 -5.41 -13.49
C THR A 26 12.88 -4.86 -14.33
N HIS A 27 13.07 -3.55 -14.35
CA HIS A 27 14.19 -2.94 -15.07
C HIS A 27 15.55 -3.19 -14.40
N LYS A 28 15.55 -3.36 -13.07
CA LYS A 28 16.74 -3.55 -12.25
C LYS A 28 16.68 -4.89 -11.52
N ALA A 29 17.83 -5.57 -11.47
CA ALA A 29 18.06 -6.82 -10.75
C ALA A 29 17.33 -8.08 -11.27
N ASN A 30 16.70 -8.03 -12.46
CA ASN A 30 16.02 -9.18 -13.09
C ASN A 30 14.99 -9.87 -12.19
N ASN A 31 14.35 -9.10 -11.30
CA ASN A 31 13.23 -9.55 -10.51
C ASN A 31 11.98 -9.63 -11.38
N GLU A 32 10.97 -10.34 -10.89
CA GLU A 32 9.72 -10.56 -11.59
C GLU A 32 8.55 -9.99 -10.78
N ILE A 33 7.55 -9.46 -11.48
CA ILE A 33 6.34 -8.92 -10.86
C ILE A 33 5.18 -9.86 -11.14
N TYR A 34 4.49 -10.27 -10.08
CA TYR A 34 3.33 -11.14 -10.15
C TYR A 34 2.11 -10.47 -9.53
N VAL A 35 0.94 -10.74 -10.09
CA VAL A 35 -0.36 -10.33 -9.55
C VAL A 35 -1.24 -11.57 -9.36
N PHE A 36 -1.87 -11.66 -8.19
CA PHE A 36 -2.72 -12.81 -7.82
C PHE A 36 -3.79 -12.43 -6.80
N THR A 37 -4.70 -13.36 -6.50
CA THR A 37 -5.70 -13.23 -5.41
C THR A 37 -5.57 -14.38 -4.43
N ALA A 38 -6.17 -14.26 -3.24
CA ALA A 38 -6.21 -15.37 -2.28
C ALA A 38 -6.91 -16.62 -2.84
N HIS A 39 -7.86 -16.43 -3.77
CA HIS A 39 -8.64 -17.50 -4.37
C HIS A 39 -7.83 -18.36 -5.35
N ASP A 40 -6.95 -17.74 -6.14
CA ASP A 40 -6.15 -18.44 -7.15
C ASP A 40 -4.73 -18.82 -6.68
N SER A 41 -4.29 -18.26 -5.55
CA SER A 41 -2.94 -18.44 -4.99
C SER A 41 -2.93 -18.40 -3.46
N PRO A 42 -3.55 -19.38 -2.78
CA PRO A 42 -3.65 -19.39 -1.33
C PRO A 42 -2.28 -19.52 -0.63
N ASN A 43 -1.30 -20.21 -1.22
CA ASN A 43 0.03 -20.35 -0.60
C ASN A 43 0.82 -19.03 -0.69
N LEU A 44 0.77 -18.33 -1.83
CA LEU A 44 1.33 -16.99 -1.98
C LEU A 44 0.65 -16.00 -1.04
N MET A 45 -0.68 -16.07 -0.88
CA MET A 45 -1.39 -15.19 0.05
C MET A 45 -0.95 -15.43 1.50
N ARG A 46 -0.80 -16.69 1.92
CA ARG A 46 -0.28 -17.02 3.25
C ARG A 46 1.12 -16.45 3.47
N GLU A 47 2.01 -16.60 2.49
CA GLU A 47 3.38 -16.09 2.59
C GLU A 47 3.41 -14.56 2.61
N VAL A 48 2.62 -13.88 1.78
CA VAL A 48 2.49 -12.42 1.80
C VAL A 48 1.97 -11.93 3.16
N GLY A 49 0.94 -12.58 3.72
CA GLY A 49 0.42 -12.26 5.04
C GLY A 49 1.47 -12.43 6.15
N ARG A 50 2.29 -13.48 6.08
CA ARG A 50 3.43 -13.71 6.98
C ARG A 50 4.45 -12.58 6.89
N LEU A 51 4.87 -12.22 5.67
CA LEU A 51 5.88 -11.20 5.44
C LEU A 51 5.41 -9.79 5.82
N ARG A 52 4.14 -9.47 5.56
CA ARG A 52 3.48 -8.25 6.04
C ARG A 52 3.52 -8.15 7.54
N GLU A 53 3.09 -9.21 8.23
CA GLU A 53 3.06 -9.21 9.69
C GLU A 53 4.46 -9.04 10.29
N ILE A 54 5.46 -9.71 9.71
CA ILE A 54 6.87 -9.54 10.10
C ILE A 54 7.30 -8.07 9.93
N ALA A 55 7.09 -7.49 8.75
CA ALA A 55 7.49 -6.13 8.45
C ALA A 55 6.78 -5.10 9.33
N PHE A 56 5.46 -5.21 9.48
CA PHE A 56 4.68 -4.26 10.24
C PHE A 56 4.89 -4.39 11.75
N ARG A 57 4.99 -5.62 12.30
CA ARG A 57 5.30 -5.80 13.74
C ARG A 57 6.62 -5.16 14.12
N TYR A 58 7.64 -5.26 13.28
CA TYR A 58 8.95 -4.68 13.55
C TYR A 58 8.88 -3.16 13.81
N TYR A 59 8.00 -2.45 13.09
CA TYR A 59 7.78 -1.02 13.26
C TYR A 59 6.61 -0.67 14.21
N GLY A 60 6.03 -1.66 14.90
CA GLY A 60 4.93 -1.48 15.85
C GLY A 60 3.54 -1.33 15.21
N GLY A 61 3.38 -1.70 13.94
CA GLY A 61 2.13 -1.60 13.17
C GLY A 61 1.45 -2.91 12.80
N GLY A 62 1.98 -4.06 13.22
CA GLY A 62 1.43 -5.37 12.88
C GLY A 62 0.05 -5.63 13.52
N THR A 63 -0.68 -6.59 12.98
CA THR A 63 -2.02 -6.97 13.43
C THR A 63 -1.99 -7.68 14.79
N GLY A 64 -0.85 -8.26 15.15
CA GLY A 64 -0.66 -9.09 16.32
C GLY A 64 -1.12 -10.54 16.15
N LEU A 65 -1.62 -10.90 14.96
CA LEU A 65 -2.10 -12.22 14.55
C LEU A 65 -1.01 -13.02 13.83
N GLU A 66 -1.19 -14.32 13.65
CA GLU A 66 -0.20 -15.18 12.99
C GLU A 66 0.19 -14.77 11.56
N ALA A 67 -0.67 -14.03 10.85
CA ALA A 67 -0.43 -13.42 9.54
C ALA A 67 -1.32 -12.18 9.34
N ASP A 68 -0.85 -11.17 8.61
CA ASP A 68 -1.64 -9.98 8.23
C ASP A 68 -2.44 -10.29 6.96
N ILE A 69 -3.56 -10.98 7.19
CA ILE A 69 -4.60 -11.30 6.20
C ILE A 69 -5.92 -10.87 6.81
N ASP A 70 -6.66 -9.99 6.13
CA ASP A 70 -7.96 -9.52 6.60
C ASP A 70 -9.10 -9.92 5.64
N LYS A 71 -10.32 -9.52 5.98
CA LYS A 71 -11.50 -9.84 5.16
C LYS A 71 -11.39 -9.33 3.72
N TYR A 72 -10.63 -8.26 3.47
CA TYR A 72 -10.50 -7.68 2.14
C TYR A 72 -9.58 -8.52 1.24
N ASP A 73 -8.70 -9.33 1.81
CA ASP A 73 -7.87 -10.28 1.05
C ASP A 73 -8.67 -11.52 0.59
N THR A 74 -9.82 -11.81 1.22
CA THR A 74 -10.52 -13.11 1.09
C THR A 74 -12.02 -12.99 0.76
N MET A 75 -12.55 -11.77 0.62
CA MET A 75 -13.92 -11.53 0.17
C MET A 75 -14.16 -12.01 -1.27
N ASP A 76 -15.42 -11.99 -1.73
CA ASP A 76 -15.80 -12.56 -3.03
C ASP A 76 -15.02 -11.94 -4.20
N ILE A 77 -14.97 -10.61 -4.24
CA ILE A 77 -14.05 -9.84 -5.08
C ILE A 77 -12.89 -9.33 -4.22
N PRO A 78 -11.82 -10.13 -4.01
CA PRO A 78 -10.76 -9.76 -3.08
C PRO A 78 -9.83 -8.72 -3.70
N TYR A 79 -9.08 -8.05 -2.83
CA TYR A 79 -7.94 -7.28 -3.29
C TYR A 79 -6.90 -8.21 -3.91
N ARG A 80 -6.37 -7.74 -5.03
CA ARG A 80 -5.23 -8.34 -5.70
C ARG A 80 -3.95 -8.03 -4.95
N GLN A 81 -3.01 -8.95 -5.01
CA GLN A 81 -1.69 -8.82 -4.42
C GLN A 81 -0.68 -8.64 -5.55
N LEU A 82 0.06 -7.55 -5.55
CA LEU A 82 1.21 -7.33 -6.42
C LEU A 82 2.47 -7.62 -5.62
N ILE A 83 3.31 -8.53 -6.09
CA ILE A 83 4.58 -8.87 -5.43
C ILE A 83 5.76 -8.70 -6.37
N VAL A 84 6.92 -8.41 -5.78
CA VAL A 84 8.22 -8.52 -6.44
C VAL A 84 8.88 -9.82 -5.99
N TRP A 85 9.13 -10.70 -6.94
CA TRP A 85 9.76 -12.00 -6.77
C TRP A 85 11.22 -11.95 -7.23
N ASP A 86 12.13 -12.42 -6.38
CA ASP A 86 13.53 -12.66 -6.72
C ASP A 86 13.70 -14.14 -7.12
N PRO A 87 13.90 -14.44 -8.41
CA PRO A 87 14.07 -15.81 -8.88
C PRO A 87 15.44 -16.42 -8.50
N GLU A 88 16.47 -15.62 -8.17
CA GLU A 88 17.78 -16.11 -7.75
C GLU A 88 17.73 -16.67 -6.34
N ASN A 89 17.11 -15.94 -5.41
CA ASN A 89 16.98 -16.36 -4.01
C ASN A 89 15.69 -17.15 -3.73
N GLU A 90 14.76 -17.17 -4.68
CA GLU A 90 13.41 -17.72 -4.54
C GLU A 90 12.65 -17.09 -3.36
N GLU A 91 12.59 -15.76 -3.34
CA GLU A 91 12.04 -14.97 -2.24
C GLU A 91 11.17 -13.80 -2.71
N ILE A 92 10.20 -13.42 -1.88
CA ILE A 92 9.37 -12.23 -2.09
C ILE A 92 10.08 -11.03 -1.45
N LEU A 93 10.41 -10.03 -2.26
CA LEU A 93 11.12 -8.84 -1.81
C LEU A 93 10.19 -7.81 -1.17
N GLY A 94 8.93 -7.77 -1.61
CA GLY A 94 7.93 -6.82 -1.15
C GLY A 94 6.67 -6.91 -1.99
N GLY A 95 5.69 -6.08 -1.65
CA GLY A 95 4.43 -6.06 -2.38
C GLY A 95 3.49 -4.93 -1.99
N TYR A 96 2.43 -4.84 -2.78
CA TYR A 96 1.25 -4.01 -2.55
C TYR A 96 0.01 -4.90 -2.56
N ARG A 97 -1.02 -4.46 -1.84
CA ARG A 97 -2.39 -4.90 -2.05
C ARG A 97 -3.12 -3.82 -2.85
N PHE A 98 -3.97 -4.20 -3.80
CA PHE A 98 -4.76 -3.24 -4.54
C PHE A 98 -6.12 -3.78 -5.02
N ILE A 99 -7.06 -2.87 -5.28
CA ILE A 99 -8.33 -3.16 -5.96
C ILE A 99 -8.61 -2.06 -6.97
N TYR A 100 -9.16 -2.44 -8.13
CA TYR A 100 -9.68 -1.48 -9.10
C TYR A 100 -10.99 -0.91 -8.57
N GLY A 101 -11.19 0.40 -8.62
CA GLY A 101 -12.42 0.99 -8.12
C GLY A 101 -13.65 0.63 -8.95
N SER A 102 -13.46 0.23 -10.21
CA SER A 102 -14.48 -0.41 -11.05
C SER A 102 -14.91 -1.80 -10.55
N ASP A 103 -14.07 -2.51 -9.80
CA ASP A 103 -14.36 -3.81 -9.16
C ASP A 103 -15.00 -3.66 -7.76
N VAL A 104 -15.14 -2.43 -7.25
CA VAL A 104 -15.57 -2.22 -5.85
C VAL A 104 -17.07 -2.43 -5.69
N GLU A 105 -17.42 -3.38 -4.84
CA GLU A 105 -18.79 -3.61 -4.39
C GLU A 105 -19.21 -2.60 -3.31
N PHE A 106 -20.51 -2.43 -3.13
CA PHE A 106 -21.11 -1.56 -2.13
C PHE A 106 -21.91 -2.38 -1.12
N ASP A 107 -21.84 -2.00 0.16
CA ASP A 107 -22.64 -2.64 1.20
C ASP A 107 -24.12 -2.24 1.13
N GLU A 108 -24.94 -2.82 2.01
CA GLU A 108 -26.39 -2.56 2.08
C GLU A 108 -26.72 -1.08 2.34
N GLN A 109 -25.76 -0.31 2.86
CA GLN A 109 -25.89 1.11 3.16
C GLN A 109 -25.35 2.00 2.03
N GLY A 110 -24.95 1.40 0.89
CA GLY A 110 -24.39 2.11 -0.25
C GLY A 110 -22.97 2.62 -0.03
N LYS A 111 -22.24 2.07 0.94
CA LYS A 111 -20.85 2.45 1.21
C LYS A 111 -19.91 1.53 0.43
N PRO A 112 -18.88 2.07 -0.25
CA PRO A 112 -17.94 1.23 -0.99
C PRO A 112 -17.17 0.32 -0.03
N MET A 113 -17.00 -0.94 -0.42
CA MET A 113 -16.32 -1.98 0.36
C MET A 113 -14.79 -1.86 0.30
N LEU A 114 -14.28 -0.66 0.55
CA LEU A 114 -12.85 -0.35 0.57
C LEU A 114 -12.22 -0.63 1.94
N ALA A 115 -10.95 -0.99 1.93
CA ALA A 115 -10.14 -1.17 3.13
C ALA A 115 -10.02 0.14 3.92
N THR A 116 -10.08 1.29 3.26
CA THR A 116 -10.09 2.62 3.89
C THR A 116 -11.47 3.12 4.28
N ALA A 117 -12.56 2.42 3.92
CA ALA A 117 -13.92 2.89 4.16
C ALA A 117 -14.28 3.01 5.65
N HIS A 118 -13.60 2.28 6.54
CA HIS A 118 -13.80 2.44 7.99
C HIS A 118 -13.09 3.67 8.58
N LEU A 119 -12.25 4.37 7.79
CA LEU A 119 -11.50 5.56 8.21
C LEU A 119 -12.03 6.85 7.60
N TYR A 120 -12.63 6.75 6.41
CA TYR A 120 -13.06 7.90 5.63
C TYR A 120 -14.52 7.81 5.17
N ASN A 121 -15.12 8.97 5.02
CA ASN A 121 -16.33 9.19 4.24
C ASN A 121 -15.92 9.55 2.81
N PHE A 122 -16.62 8.98 1.84
CA PHE A 122 -16.46 9.27 0.43
C PHE A 122 -17.64 10.11 -0.05
N SER A 123 -17.37 11.20 -0.75
CA SER A 123 -18.44 12.00 -1.35
C SER A 123 -19.07 11.26 -2.52
N GLN A 124 -20.31 11.62 -2.87
CA GLN A 124 -20.97 11.07 -4.07
C GLN A 124 -20.14 11.37 -5.34
N GLN A 125 -19.55 12.56 -5.41
CA GLN A 125 -18.66 12.94 -6.52
C GLN A 125 -17.45 11.99 -6.61
N PHE A 126 -16.83 11.63 -5.49
CA PHE A 126 -15.74 10.65 -5.51
C PHE A 126 -16.22 9.29 -6.05
N ILE A 127 -17.38 8.83 -5.58
CA ILE A 127 -17.94 7.53 -5.96
C ILE A 127 -18.27 7.48 -7.46
N ASP A 128 -18.90 8.53 -8.00
CA ASP A 128 -19.39 8.51 -9.37
C ASP A 128 -18.29 8.87 -10.39
N ASP A 129 -17.46 9.87 -10.08
CA ASP A 129 -16.54 10.46 -11.06
C ASP A 129 -15.10 9.94 -10.94
N PHE A 130 -14.67 9.51 -9.75
CA PHE A 130 -13.26 9.17 -9.50
C PHE A 130 -13.03 7.70 -9.19
N LEU A 131 -13.90 7.07 -8.41
CA LEU A 131 -13.72 5.68 -7.99
C LEU A 131 -13.55 4.74 -9.19
N PRO A 132 -14.36 4.80 -10.27
CA PRO A 132 -14.23 3.86 -11.40
C PRO A 132 -12.86 3.85 -12.07
N THR A 133 -12.14 4.98 -12.07
CA THR A 133 -10.80 5.15 -12.67
C THR A 133 -9.68 5.19 -11.64
N THR A 134 -9.98 4.86 -10.37
CA THR A 134 -9.03 4.86 -9.27
C THR A 134 -8.64 3.44 -8.88
N VAL A 135 -7.37 3.22 -8.54
CA VAL A 135 -6.90 2.00 -7.87
C VAL A 135 -6.61 2.32 -6.40
N GLU A 136 -7.28 1.65 -5.46
CA GLU A 136 -6.90 1.75 -4.06
C GLU A 136 -5.69 0.85 -3.78
N LEU A 137 -4.64 1.43 -3.19
CA LEU A 137 -3.43 0.76 -2.73
C LEU A 137 -3.42 0.65 -1.21
N GLY A 138 -2.93 -0.47 -0.71
CA GLY A 138 -2.76 -0.70 0.71
C GLY A 138 -1.69 -1.73 1.02
N ARG A 139 -1.41 -1.89 2.33
CA ARG A 139 -0.53 -2.93 2.87
C ARG A 139 0.81 -3.05 2.12
N SER A 140 1.39 -1.90 1.76
CA SER A 140 2.68 -1.84 1.10
C SER A 140 3.78 -2.24 2.07
N PHE A 141 4.64 -3.15 1.64
CA PHE A 141 5.73 -3.64 2.47
C PHE A 141 6.95 -3.99 1.62
N VAL A 142 8.12 -3.92 2.26
CA VAL A 142 9.36 -4.55 1.81
C VAL A 142 9.71 -5.56 2.89
N SER A 143 10.06 -6.78 2.50
CA SER A 143 10.48 -7.83 3.42
C SER A 143 11.66 -7.32 4.27
N LEU A 144 11.66 -7.57 5.59
CA LEU A 144 12.61 -6.93 6.53
C LEU A 144 14.07 -7.09 6.12
N GLU A 145 14.45 -8.27 5.62
CA GLU A 145 15.81 -8.60 5.20
C GLU A 145 16.28 -7.75 4.00
N TYR A 146 15.34 -7.17 3.25
CA TYR A 146 15.57 -6.34 2.07
C TYR A 146 15.35 -4.86 2.34
N GLN A 147 15.16 -4.45 3.59
CA GLN A 147 15.09 -3.04 3.94
C GLN A 147 16.51 -2.47 4.09
N SER A 148 16.80 -1.42 3.32
CA SER A 148 18.13 -0.82 3.16
C SER A 148 18.78 -0.34 4.46
N THR A 149 17.98 -0.07 5.50
CA THR A 149 18.46 0.30 6.83
C THR A 149 19.05 -0.87 7.62
N LEU A 150 18.77 -2.11 7.22
CA LEU A 150 19.12 -3.32 7.96
C LEU A 150 20.23 -4.14 7.26
N PHE A 151 20.19 -4.33 5.93
CA PHE A 151 21.19 -5.13 5.21
C PHE A 151 21.49 -4.63 3.78
N GLY A 152 22.74 -4.83 3.34
CA GLY A 152 23.35 -4.14 2.19
C GLY A 152 22.82 -4.49 0.79
N ARG A 153 23.00 -3.51 -0.12
CA ARG A 153 22.90 -3.47 -1.61
C ARG A 153 21.77 -4.21 -2.35
N LYS A 154 21.30 -5.42 -1.99
CA LYS A 154 20.24 -6.14 -2.74
C LYS A 154 18.84 -5.57 -2.49
N GLY A 155 18.57 -5.01 -1.30
CA GLY A 155 17.32 -4.31 -0.97
C GLY A 155 17.15 -2.93 -1.61
N ILE A 156 18.18 -2.40 -2.28
CA ILE A 156 18.18 -1.01 -2.78
C ILE A 156 17.17 -0.77 -3.89
N PHE A 157 16.77 -1.83 -4.62
CA PHE A 157 15.85 -1.75 -5.74
C PHE A 157 14.46 -2.29 -5.45
N ALA A 158 14.18 -2.80 -4.24
CA ALA A 158 12.85 -3.34 -3.92
C ALA A 158 11.76 -2.28 -4.12
N LEU A 159 12.02 -1.04 -3.70
CA LEU A 159 11.10 0.07 -3.92
C LEU A 159 10.97 0.44 -5.40
N ASP A 160 12.09 0.56 -6.12
CA ASP A 160 12.11 0.81 -7.57
C ASP A 160 11.31 -0.26 -8.34
N ASN A 161 11.44 -1.53 -7.95
CA ASN A 161 10.74 -2.66 -8.56
C ASN A 161 9.24 -2.66 -8.25
N LEU A 162 8.85 -2.19 -7.06
CA LEU A 162 7.43 -2.01 -6.77
C LEU A 162 6.82 -0.89 -7.62
N TRP A 163 7.55 0.21 -7.84
CA TRP A 163 7.14 1.27 -8.76
C TRP A 163 7.03 0.77 -10.21
N ASP A 164 7.94 -0.10 -10.65
CA ASP A 164 7.84 -0.80 -11.93
C ASP A 164 6.51 -1.57 -12.07
N GLY A 165 6.01 -2.13 -10.96
CA GLY A 165 4.74 -2.86 -10.90
C GLY A 165 3.53 -1.95 -10.97
N LEU A 166 3.51 -0.88 -10.16
CA LEU A 166 2.42 0.11 -10.20
C LEU A 166 2.30 0.78 -11.58
N GLY A 167 3.42 1.13 -12.20
CA GLY A 167 3.43 1.65 -13.57
C GLY A 167 2.99 0.63 -14.62
N ALA A 168 3.19 -0.67 -14.37
CA ALA A 168 2.68 -1.70 -15.26
C ALA A 168 1.15 -1.83 -15.19
N LEU A 169 0.55 -1.62 -14.01
CA LEU A 169 -0.91 -1.62 -13.86
C LEU A 169 -1.55 -0.58 -14.79
N THR A 170 -1.01 0.63 -14.86
CA THR A 170 -1.55 1.70 -15.73
C THR A 170 -1.35 1.45 -17.22
N VAL A 171 -0.47 0.52 -17.60
CA VAL A 171 -0.27 0.12 -19.01
C VAL A 171 -1.21 -1.02 -19.38
N ILE A 172 -1.45 -1.94 -18.44
CA ILE A 172 -2.38 -3.06 -18.61
C ILE A 172 -3.83 -2.56 -18.65
N ASP A 173 -4.14 -1.62 -17.78
CA ASP A 173 -5.43 -0.96 -17.71
C ASP A 173 -5.24 0.56 -17.89
N PRO A 174 -5.39 1.04 -19.14
CA PRO A 174 -5.28 2.47 -19.45
C PRO A 174 -6.42 3.33 -18.89
N GLU A 175 -7.48 2.75 -18.33
CA GLU A 175 -8.57 3.51 -17.69
C GLU A 175 -8.18 3.99 -16.27
N ILE A 176 -7.07 3.50 -15.71
CA ILE A 176 -6.54 4.00 -14.45
C ILE A 176 -6.01 5.42 -14.63
N GLU A 177 -6.63 6.36 -13.93
CA GLU A 177 -6.18 7.75 -13.84
C GLU A 177 -5.54 8.06 -12.49
N TYR A 178 -5.97 7.38 -11.42
CA TYR A 178 -5.58 7.72 -10.06
C TYR A 178 -5.15 6.50 -9.23
N PHE A 179 -4.20 6.72 -8.34
CA PHE A 179 -3.94 5.84 -7.20
C PHE A 179 -4.41 6.53 -5.92
N PHE A 180 -5.11 5.78 -5.08
CA PHE A 180 -5.64 6.25 -3.81
C PHE A 180 -5.20 5.31 -2.69
N GLY A 181 -5.06 5.81 -1.46
CA GLY A 181 -4.73 4.97 -0.31
C GLY A 181 -4.34 5.79 0.90
N LYS A 182 -4.09 5.10 2.01
CA LYS A 182 -3.64 5.74 3.26
C LYS A 182 -2.16 5.50 3.50
N VAL A 183 -1.50 6.51 4.06
CA VAL A 183 -0.15 6.38 4.61
C VAL A 183 -0.25 6.38 6.13
N THR A 184 0.49 5.47 6.77
CA THR A 184 0.52 5.37 8.23
C THR A 184 1.70 6.18 8.78
N MET A 185 1.43 7.12 9.68
CA MET A 185 2.45 7.79 10.48
C MET A 185 2.38 7.25 11.91
N TYR A 186 3.40 6.48 12.31
CA TYR A 186 3.40 5.84 13.63
C TYR A 186 3.48 6.86 14.77
N GLY A 187 2.84 6.55 15.90
CA GLY A 187 2.84 7.42 17.09
C GLY A 187 4.24 7.64 17.70
N THR A 188 5.21 6.80 17.33
CA THR A 188 6.63 6.92 17.71
C THR A 188 7.40 7.95 16.90
N TYR A 189 6.81 8.51 15.84
CA TYR A 189 7.46 9.54 15.03
C TYR A 189 7.70 10.81 15.85
N ASN A 190 8.76 11.54 15.51
CA ASN A 190 8.97 12.88 16.05
C ASN A 190 7.74 13.75 15.71
N LYS A 191 7.08 14.29 16.74
CA LYS A 191 5.82 15.01 16.60
C LYS A 191 5.98 16.30 15.79
N GLU A 192 7.08 17.02 15.96
CA GLU A 192 7.36 18.26 15.22
C GLU A 192 7.55 17.95 13.74
N ALA A 193 8.41 16.99 13.40
CA ALA A 193 8.64 16.56 12.02
C ALA A 193 7.35 16.05 11.35
N ARG A 194 6.56 15.23 12.06
CA ARG A 194 5.24 14.77 11.59
C ARG A 194 4.32 15.96 11.30
N ASN A 195 4.23 16.92 12.23
CA ASN A 195 3.36 18.09 12.10
C ASN A 195 3.81 18.99 10.94
N MET A 196 5.11 19.13 10.69
CA MET A 196 5.65 19.84 9.52
C MET A 196 5.21 19.18 8.22
N ILE A 197 5.34 17.85 8.10
CA ILE A 197 4.90 17.10 6.91
C ILE A 197 3.39 17.30 6.68
N LEU A 198 2.58 17.13 7.72
CA LEU A 198 1.13 17.29 7.63
C LEU A 198 0.73 18.72 7.25
N TYR A 199 1.41 19.72 7.81
CA TYR A 199 1.18 21.12 7.46
C TYR A 199 1.54 21.40 5.99
N PHE A 200 2.70 20.95 5.53
CA PHE A 200 3.14 21.10 4.15
C PHE A 200 2.15 20.45 3.16
N LEU A 201 1.74 19.20 3.44
CA LEU A 201 0.74 18.51 2.63
C LEU A 201 -0.60 19.24 2.60
N ASN A 202 -1.05 19.78 3.73
CA ASN A 202 -2.29 20.56 3.78
C ASN A 202 -2.17 21.90 3.02
N LYS A 203 -1.02 22.58 3.09
CA LYS A 203 -0.79 23.85 2.38
C LYS A 203 -0.86 23.69 0.86
N TYR A 204 -0.31 22.61 0.31
CA TYR A 204 -0.15 22.42 -1.14
C TYR A 204 -1.08 21.40 -1.79
N PHE A 205 -1.58 20.44 -1.02
CA PHE A 205 -2.37 19.30 -1.52
C PHE A 205 -3.62 19.07 -0.65
N ALA A 206 -4.26 20.15 -0.21
CA ALA A 206 -5.57 20.04 0.42
C ALA A 206 -6.60 19.40 -0.53
N ASP A 207 -7.65 18.83 0.05
CA ASP A 207 -8.84 18.38 -0.66
C ASP A 207 -9.95 19.46 -0.56
N PRO A 208 -9.98 20.46 -1.46
CA PRO A 208 -10.99 21.52 -1.43
C PRO A 208 -12.38 21.00 -1.81
N LEU A 209 -12.45 19.91 -2.56
CA LEU A 209 -13.70 19.29 -3.03
C LEU A 209 -14.31 18.35 -1.97
N LYS A 210 -13.55 18.00 -0.93
CA LYS A 210 -13.95 17.07 0.12
C LYS A 210 -14.38 15.71 -0.45
N LEU A 211 -13.63 15.23 -1.44
CA LEU A 211 -13.81 13.92 -2.06
C LEU A 211 -13.68 12.80 -1.03
N VAL A 212 -12.69 12.92 -0.14
CA VAL A 212 -12.41 11.93 0.91
C VAL A 212 -12.16 12.65 2.23
N THR A 213 -13.03 12.45 3.22
CA THR A 213 -12.94 13.13 4.52
C THR A 213 -12.79 12.13 5.67
N PRO A 214 -11.95 12.40 6.68
CA PRO A 214 -11.82 11.48 7.81
C PRO A 214 -13.13 11.39 8.60
N ILE A 215 -13.50 10.18 9.03
CA ILE A 215 -14.62 9.96 9.95
C ILE A 215 -14.30 10.59 11.31
N ASP A 216 -13.07 10.37 11.79
CA ASP A 216 -12.52 11.01 12.99
C ASP A 216 -11.28 11.83 12.61
N PRO A 217 -11.37 13.17 12.55
CA PRO A 217 -10.25 14.02 12.16
C PRO A 217 -9.07 13.95 13.13
N LEU A 218 -7.86 13.85 12.59
CA LEU A 218 -6.62 13.86 13.39
C LEU A 218 -6.39 15.23 14.04
N VAL A 219 -6.31 15.25 15.37
CA VAL A 219 -5.88 16.43 16.14
C VAL A 219 -4.36 16.39 16.34
N THR A 220 -3.63 17.28 15.65
CA THR A 220 -2.16 17.28 15.64
C THR A 220 -1.53 18.17 16.72
N GLY A 221 -2.28 19.16 17.22
CA GLY A 221 -1.74 20.21 18.10
C GLY A 221 -0.71 21.11 17.41
N THR A 222 -0.71 21.19 16.07
CA THR A 222 0.25 22.00 15.30
C THR A 222 0.10 23.49 15.61
N ASN A 223 1.21 24.17 15.91
CA ASN A 223 1.24 25.63 16.00
C ASN A 223 1.27 26.23 14.57
N GLY A 224 0.14 26.79 14.14
CA GLY A 224 0.01 27.36 12.79
C GLY A 224 0.94 28.54 12.52
N GLU A 225 1.21 29.38 13.52
CA GLU A 225 2.08 30.56 13.35
C GLU A 225 3.54 30.16 13.14
N GLU A 226 4.03 29.19 13.93
CA GLU A 226 5.38 28.63 13.76
C GLU A 226 5.53 27.97 12.38
N MET A 227 4.52 27.21 11.93
CA MET A 227 4.57 26.60 10.61
C MET A 227 4.56 27.64 9.48
N GLN A 228 3.79 28.73 9.61
CA GLN A 228 3.83 29.83 8.64
C GLN A 228 5.20 30.52 8.57
N GLN A 229 5.90 30.62 9.71
CA GLN A 229 7.26 31.16 9.75
C GLN A 229 8.29 30.18 9.18
N LEU A 230 8.02 28.87 9.20
CA LEU A 230 8.91 27.86 8.62
C LEU A 230 8.73 27.72 7.11
N PHE A 231 7.48 27.78 6.65
CA PHE A 231 7.07 27.58 5.25
C PHE A 231 6.71 28.92 4.59
N GLN A 232 7.73 29.78 4.40
CA GLN A 232 7.60 31.14 3.84
C GLN A 232 7.75 31.21 2.31
N GLY A 233 8.06 30.10 1.66
CA GLY A 233 8.19 29.99 0.22
C GLY A 233 6.91 30.42 -0.49
N LYS A 234 7.08 31.06 -1.65
CA LYS A 234 5.98 31.56 -2.48
C LYS A 234 5.29 30.46 -3.28
N ASN A 235 5.93 29.31 -3.40
CA ASN A 235 5.46 28.17 -4.17
C ASN A 235 6.00 26.86 -3.56
N PHE A 236 5.45 25.74 -4.02
CA PHE A 236 5.82 24.40 -3.58
C PHE A 236 7.34 24.16 -3.56
N LYS A 237 8.05 24.60 -4.61
CA LYS A 237 9.49 24.34 -4.78
C LYS A 237 10.35 25.10 -3.77
N GLU A 238 9.90 26.27 -3.32
CA GLU A 238 10.63 27.06 -2.32
C GLU A 238 10.46 26.51 -0.90
N ASP A 239 9.33 25.83 -0.62
CA ASP A 239 9.03 25.26 0.70
C ASP A 239 9.43 23.79 0.86
N TYR A 240 9.72 23.08 -0.24
CA TYR A 240 10.15 21.67 -0.25
C TYR A 240 11.66 21.53 -0.04
#